data_AF-A0A2D6ZWV0-F1
#
_entry.id   AF-A0A2D6ZWV0-F1
#
_cell.length_a   1.000
_cell.length_b   1.000
_cell.length_c   1.000
_cell.angle_alpha   90.00
_cell.angle_beta   90.00
_cell.angle_gamma   90.00
#
_symmetry.space_group_name_H-M   'P 1'
#
loop_
_entity.id
_entity.type
_entity.pdbx_description
1 polymer ?
#
loop_
_entity_poly.entity_id
_entity_poly.type
_entity_poly.pdbx_seq_one_letter_code
_entity_poly.pdbx_strand_id
1 'polypeptide(L)'
;MDYNLFGMNIEKFLSNKEPDFKNRFLQDIWNYSDEQIEHTHDFIQLLFPLDEESNAVSNGIYLDSNEAIFSLKANKLAKENIVKSSKWFLLFLARNSH
;
A
#
# COMPACT_ATOMS: atom_id res chain seq x y z
N MET A 1 3.84 -12.30 23.68
CA MET A 1 2.69 -11.51 23.19
C MET A 1 3.30 -10.23 22.65
N ASP A 2 3.86 -10.32 21.44
CA ASP A 2 4.43 -9.16 20.77
C ASP A 2 3.30 -8.43 20.07
N TYR A 3 3.13 -7.17 20.45
CA TYR A 3 2.07 -6.30 19.97
C TYR A 3 2.42 -5.83 18.56
N ASN A 4 1.91 -6.52 17.53
CA ASN A 4 1.77 -5.95 16.19
C ASN A 4 0.74 -4.81 16.28
N LEU A 5 1.23 -3.60 16.55
CA LEU A 5 0.43 -2.41 16.85
C LEU A 5 -0.32 -1.84 15.65
N PHE A 6 -0.25 -2.48 14.48
CA PHE A 6 -1.24 -2.32 13.42
C PHE A 6 -1.53 -3.70 12.82
N GLY A 7 -2.60 -4.36 13.29
CA GLY A 7 -3.07 -5.67 12.83
C GLY A 7 -3.62 -5.68 11.39
N MET A 8 -3.04 -4.88 10.51
CA MET A 8 -3.41 -4.77 9.11
C MET A 8 -2.76 -5.90 8.31
N ASN A 9 -3.56 -6.61 7.53
CA ASN A 9 -3.06 -7.60 6.59
C ASN A 9 -2.86 -6.94 5.21
N ILE A 10 -1.60 -6.70 4.84
CA ILE A 10 -1.23 -6.05 3.56
C ILE A 10 -1.77 -6.82 2.35
N GLU A 11 -1.76 -8.15 2.37
CA GLU A 11 -2.30 -8.98 1.28
C GLU A 11 -3.80 -8.77 1.10
N LYS A 12 -4.57 -8.73 2.21
CA LYS A 12 -6.02 -8.48 2.15
C LYS A 12 -6.34 -7.06 1.73
N PHE A 13 -5.58 -6.07 2.18
CA PHE A 13 -5.71 -4.69 1.73
C PHE A 13 -5.41 -4.55 0.23
N LEU A 14 -4.30 -5.11 -0.25
CA LEU A 14 -3.97 -5.10 -1.67
C LEU A 14 -4.96 -5.91 -2.51
N SER A 15 -5.68 -6.83 -1.90
CA SER A 15 -6.83 -7.52 -2.52
C SER A 15 -8.14 -6.73 -2.45
N ASN A 16 -8.13 -5.50 -1.92
CA ASN A 16 -9.30 -4.65 -1.68
C ASN A 16 -10.37 -5.33 -0.80
N LYS A 17 -9.97 -6.18 0.15
CA LYS A 17 -10.86 -6.95 1.04
C LYS A 17 -10.96 -6.37 2.45
N GLU A 18 -9.89 -5.73 2.91
CA GLU A 18 -9.83 -5.08 4.22
C GLU A 18 -9.28 -3.65 4.04
N PRO A 19 -9.71 -2.70 4.87
CA PRO A 19 -9.17 -1.35 4.81
C PRO A 19 -7.80 -1.26 5.49
N ASP A 20 -7.12 -0.12 5.28
CA ASP A 20 -5.91 0.23 6.00
C ASP A 20 -6.16 0.76 7.42
N PHE A 21 -5.08 1.15 8.10
CA PHE A 21 -5.10 1.74 9.44
C PHE A 21 -5.85 3.07 9.54
N LYS A 22 -6.22 3.70 8.42
CA LYS A 22 -7.07 4.90 8.34
C LYS A 22 -8.47 4.59 7.80
N ASN A 23 -8.86 3.31 7.78
CA ASN A 23 -10.15 2.83 7.30
C ASN A 23 -10.38 3.12 5.78
N ARG A 24 -9.31 3.16 4.98
CA ARG A 24 -9.37 3.34 3.53
C ARG A 24 -9.21 2.00 2.82
N PHE A 25 -10.06 1.73 1.84
CA PHE A 25 -9.85 0.63 0.92
C PHE A 25 -8.89 1.04 -0.21
N LEU A 26 -8.29 0.06 -0.87
CA LEU A 26 -7.40 0.30 -2.01
C LEU A 26 -8.09 1.12 -3.11
N GLN A 27 -9.36 0.84 -3.37
CA GLN A 27 -10.15 1.60 -4.34
C GLN A 27 -10.37 3.07 -3.95
N ASP A 28 -10.41 3.39 -2.65
CA ASP A 28 -10.60 4.76 -2.18
C ASP A 28 -9.34 5.59 -2.47
N ILE A 29 -8.16 4.98 -2.32
CA ILE A 29 -6.87 5.60 -2.67
C ILE A 29 -6.77 5.84 -4.17
N TRP A 30 -7.22 4.91 -5.02
CA TRP A 30 -7.23 5.13 -6.47
C TRP A 30 -8.13 6.29 -6.92
N ASN A 31 -9.09 6.71 -6.08
CA ASN A 31 -9.99 7.83 -6.36
C ASN A 31 -9.43 9.19 -5.89
N TYR A 32 -8.21 9.25 -5.35
CA TYR A 32 -7.60 10.51 -4.95
C TYR A 32 -7.37 11.45 -6.14
N SER A 33 -7.59 12.74 -5.92
CA SER A 33 -7.17 13.80 -6.83
C SER A 33 -5.66 14.00 -6.77
N ASP A 34 -5.09 14.67 -7.77
CA ASP A 34 -3.64 14.99 -7.80
C ASP A 34 -3.21 15.79 -6.56
N GLU A 35 -4.02 16.77 -6.12
CA GLU A 35 -3.78 17.54 -4.87
C GLU A 35 -3.75 16.63 -3.62
N GLN A 36 -4.65 15.64 -3.54
CA GLN A 36 -4.65 14.70 -2.42
C GLN A 36 -3.42 13.79 -2.44
N ILE A 37 -2.96 13.39 -3.63
CA ILE A 37 -1.75 12.59 -3.80
C ILE A 37 -0.51 13.40 -3.40
N GLU A 38 -0.43 14.68 -3.74
CA GLU A 38 0.71 15.56 -3.38
C GLU A 38 0.82 15.87 -1.88
N HIS A 39 -0.31 15.89 -1.17
CA HIS A 39 -0.35 16.26 0.24
C HIS A 39 -0.46 15.07 1.20
N THR A 40 -0.79 13.87 0.70
CA THR A 40 -0.95 12.67 1.53
C THR A 40 -0.07 11.55 1.01
N HIS A 41 1.00 11.20 1.73
CA HIS A 41 1.97 10.18 1.29
C HIS A 41 1.99 8.90 2.14
N ASP A 42 1.12 8.81 3.14
CA ASP A 42 1.08 7.69 4.09
C ASP A 42 0.61 6.35 3.47
N PHE A 43 0.08 6.37 2.25
CA PHE A 43 -0.37 5.19 1.53
C PHE A 43 0.70 4.58 0.62
N ILE A 44 1.82 5.28 0.37
CA ILE A 44 2.78 4.84 -0.67
C ILE A 44 3.33 3.45 -0.35
N GLN A 45 3.74 3.20 0.90
CA GLN A 45 4.22 1.89 1.32
C GLN A 45 3.13 0.81 1.38
N LEU A 46 1.86 1.21 1.48
CA LEU A 46 0.75 0.26 1.36
C LEU A 46 0.57 -0.24 -0.07
N LEU A 47 0.74 0.65 -1.06
CA LEU A 47 0.64 0.30 -2.47
C LEU A 47 1.87 -0.46 -2.97
N PHE A 48 3.03 -0.14 -2.42
CA PHE A 48 4.32 -0.68 -2.80
C PHE A 48 5.05 -1.22 -1.55
N PRO A 49 4.56 -2.32 -0.95
CA PRO A 49 5.13 -2.83 0.28
C PRO A 49 6.55 -3.33 0.07
N LEU A 50 7.41 -3.02 1.04
CA LEU A 50 8.80 -3.47 1.12
C LEU A 50 8.95 -4.46 2.27
N ASP A 51 10.02 -5.26 2.23
CA ASP A 51 10.47 -6.12 3.33
C ASP A 51 11.41 -5.39 4.30
N GLU A 52 11.48 -4.06 4.21
CA GLU A 52 12.25 -3.18 5.08
C GLU A 52 11.38 -2.04 5.64
N GLU A 53 11.73 -1.58 6.83
CA GLU A 53 11.12 -0.40 7.44
C GLU A 53 11.43 0.87 6.64
N SER A 54 10.48 1.81 6.62
CA SER A 54 10.76 3.13 6.07
C SER A 54 11.73 3.89 6.95
N ASN A 55 12.79 4.44 6.36
CA ASN A 55 13.59 5.47 7.03
C ASN A 55 12.89 6.85 7.05
N ALA A 56 11.84 7.04 6.23
CA ALA A 56 11.13 8.33 6.11
C ALA A 56 9.83 8.37 6.93
N VAL A 57 9.15 7.23 7.11
CA VAL A 57 7.85 7.14 7.79
C VAL A 57 7.81 5.94 8.75
N SER A 58 7.90 6.18 10.05
CA SER A 58 7.77 5.13 11.07
C SER A 58 6.28 4.84 11.34
N ASN A 59 5.60 4.19 10.40
CA ASN A 59 4.21 3.72 10.54
C ASN A 59 4.11 2.21 10.84
N GLY A 60 5.24 1.49 10.86
CA GLY A 60 5.28 0.05 11.11
C GLY A 60 4.71 -0.80 9.97
N ILE A 61 4.60 -0.24 8.75
CA ILE A 61 3.99 -0.90 7.60
C ILE A 61 5.10 -1.44 6.69
N TYR A 62 5.40 -2.72 6.85
CA TYR A 62 6.33 -3.47 6.01
C TYR A 62 6.00 -4.96 6.08
N LEU A 63 6.57 -5.74 5.15
CA LEU A 63 6.45 -7.20 5.15
C LEU A 63 7.46 -7.78 6.13
N ASP A 64 7.04 -7.94 7.39
CA ASP A 64 7.86 -8.38 8.52
C ASP A 64 8.20 -9.89 8.54
N SER A 65 7.58 -10.67 7.65
CA SER A 65 7.62 -12.14 7.68
C SER A 65 7.62 -12.78 6.29
N ASN A 66 8.32 -13.90 6.18
CA ASN A 66 8.36 -14.70 4.95
C ASN A 66 6.97 -15.22 4.56
N GLU A 67 6.11 -15.48 5.54
CA GLU A 67 4.73 -15.91 5.34
C GLU A 67 3.89 -14.82 4.67
N ALA A 68 4.04 -13.55 5.08
CA ALA A 68 3.39 -12.42 4.44
C ALA A 68 3.86 -12.25 2.99
N ILE A 69 5.18 -12.32 2.76
CA ILE A 69 5.78 -12.26 1.43
C ILE A 69 5.25 -13.39 0.54
N PHE A 70 5.23 -14.63 1.05
CA PHE A 70 4.75 -15.79 0.31
C PHE A 70 3.26 -15.66 -0.04
N SER A 71 2.42 -15.27 0.93
CA SER A 71 0.98 -15.10 0.74
C SER A 71 0.68 -14.03 -0.32
N LEU A 72 1.40 -12.90 -0.27
CA LEU A 72 1.28 -11.84 -1.26
C LEU A 72 1.71 -12.30 -2.66
N LYS A 73 2.85 -13.01 -2.78
CA LYS A 73 3.34 -13.55 -4.06
C LYS A 73 2.39 -14.59 -4.66
N ALA A 74 1.73 -15.38 -3.82
CA ALA A 74 0.75 -16.39 -4.25
C ALA A 74 -0.59 -15.77 -4.68
N ASN A 75 -0.96 -14.59 -4.16
CA ASN A 75 -2.22 -13.95 -4.48
C ASN A 75 -2.18 -13.23 -5.85
N LYS A 76 -2.94 -13.74 -6.82
CA LYS A 76 -3.06 -13.16 -8.16
C LYS A 76 -3.70 -11.76 -8.17
N LEU A 77 -4.79 -11.56 -7.42
CA LEU A 77 -5.52 -10.29 -7.36
C LEU A 77 -4.66 -9.18 -6.75
N ALA A 78 -3.97 -9.47 -5.65
CA ALA A 78 -3.07 -8.51 -5.02
C ALA A 78 -1.96 -8.06 -5.98
N LYS A 79 -1.37 -8.98 -6.75
CA LYS A 79 -0.37 -8.66 -7.79
C LYS A 79 -0.93 -7.78 -8.91
N GLU A 80 -2.12 -8.11 -9.41
CA GLU A 80 -2.81 -7.31 -10.43
C GLU A 80 -3.08 -5.89 -9.93
N ASN A 81 -3.49 -5.77 -8.67
CA ASN A 81 -3.76 -4.51 -8.00
C ASN A 81 -2.48 -3.69 -7.73
N ILE A 82 -1.35 -4.33 -7.39
CA ILE A 82 -0.05 -3.64 -7.32
C ILE A 82 0.28 -3.04 -8.69
N VAL A 83 0.15 -3.81 -9.78
CA VAL A 83 0.41 -3.32 -11.14
C VAL A 83 -0.51 -2.16 -11.52
N LYS A 84 -1.79 -2.23 -11.12
CA LYS A 84 -2.74 -1.12 -11.31
C LYS A 84 -2.32 0.12 -10.51
N SER A 85 -1.96 -0.04 -9.25
CA SER A 85 -1.44 1.04 -8.39
C SER A 85 -0.18 1.68 -8.98
N SER A 86 0.74 0.88 -9.53
CA SER A 86 1.93 1.41 -10.23
C SER A 86 1.53 2.28 -11.42
N LYS A 87 0.61 1.82 -12.27
CA LYS A 87 0.13 2.61 -13.42
C LYS A 87 -0.57 3.89 -12.97
N TRP A 88 -1.43 3.80 -11.96
CA TRP A 88 -2.13 4.94 -11.38
C TRP A 88 -1.15 6.00 -10.86
N PHE A 89 -0.15 5.60 -10.08
CA PHE A 89 0.84 6.51 -9.51
C PHE A 89 1.78 7.09 -10.59
N LEU A 90 2.22 6.29 -11.56
CA LEU A 90 3.02 6.76 -12.70
C LEU A 90 2.28 7.80 -13.54
N LEU A 91 0.97 7.62 -13.76
CA LEU A 91 0.15 8.60 -14.47
C LEU A 91 0.05 9.92 -13.67
N PHE A 92 -0.05 9.86 -12.35
CA PHE A 92 0.02 11.05 -11.50
C PHE A 92 1.37 11.76 -11.65
N LEU A 93 2.49 11.04 -11.55
CA LEU A 93 3.82 11.62 -11.72
C LEU A 93 4.00 12.26 -13.10
N ALA A 94 3.47 11.63 -14.16
CA ALA A 94 3.55 12.17 -15.52
C ALA A 94 2.77 13.48 -15.70
N ARG A 95 1.66 13.67 -14.97
CA ARG A 95 0.87 14.91 -15.02
C ARG A 95 1.50 16.05 -14.21
N ASN A 96 2.27 15.72 -13.17
CA ASN A 96 2.83 16.67 -12.20
C ASN A 96 4.36 16.75 -12.28
N SER A 97 4.96 16.28 -13.38
CA SER A 97 6.39 16.46 -13.68
C SER A 97 6.63 17.88 -14.18
N HIS A 98 6.93 18.80 -13.25
CA HIS A 98 7.33 20.18 -13.55
C HIS A 98 8.81 20.30 -13.94
#